data_AF-A0A7V0UBI7-F1
#
_entry.id   AF-A0A7V0UBI7-F1
#
_cell.length_a   1.000
_cell.length_b   1.000
_cell.length_c   1.000
_cell.angle_alpha   90.00
_cell.angle_beta   90.00
_cell.angle_gamma   90.00
#
_symmetry.space_group_name_H-M   'P 1'
#
loop_
_entity.id
_entity.type
_entity.pdbx_description
1 polymer ?
#
loop_
_entity_poly.entity_id
_entity_poly.type
_entity_poly.pdbx_seq_one_letter_code
_entity_poly.pdbx_strand_id
1 'polypeptide(L)'
;ADIVDDSIVFETEPGKFRAWSKGDTISAEMELKEGEEGLMKLETTEKSKSRYPLEYLKKMIKASKLADNCILELSNDYPMRLSYKVIDKMSMSFILAPRVE
;
A
#
# COMPACT_ATOMS: atom_id res chain seq x y z
N ALA A 1 -0.35 -4.58 27.65
CA ALA A 1 -1.47 -3.77 27.12
C ALA A 1 -0.87 -2.39 26.92
N ASP A 2 -0.61 -1.90 25.71
CA ASP A 2 -1.20 -2.21 24.42
C ASP A 2 -0.10 -2.43 23.38
N ILE A 3 -0.27 -3.45 22.53
CA ILE A 3 0.50 -3.56 21.30
C ILE A 3 0.02 -2.36 20.49
N VAL A 4 0.84 -1.30 20.38
CA VAL A 4 0.54 -0.15 19.52
C VAL A 4 0.34 -0.72 18.12
N ASP A 5 -0.92 -0.83 17.71
CA ASP A 5 -1.29 -1.49 16.49
C ASP A 5 -1.11 -0.53 15.32
N ASP A 6 0.17 -0.25 15.02
CA ASP A 6 0.51 0.61 13.92
C ASP A 6 -0.02 -0.03 12.63
N SER A 7 -0.99 0.65 12.04
CA SER A 7 -1.56 0.29 10.76
C SER A 7 -1.48 1.47 9.80
N ILE A 8 -1.33 1.16 8.51
CA ILE A 8 -1.47 2.14 7.45
C ILE A 8 -2.78 1.86 6.74
N VAL A 9 -3.55 2.92 6.53
CA VAL A 9 -4.73 2.90 5.69
C VAL A 9 -4.30 3.29 4.28
N PHE A 10 -4.61 2.43 3.31
CA PHE A 10 -4.52 2.75 1.89
C PHE A 10 -5.92 3.07 1.38
N GLU A 11 -6.01 4.16 0.64
CA GLU A 11 -7.25 4.68 0.08
C GLU A 11 -6.99 5.05 -1.40
N THR A 12 -7.82 4.53 -2.30
CA THR A 12 -7.81 4.91 -3.72
C THR A 12 -9.12 5.59 -4.08
N GLU A 13 -9.03 6.64 -4.87
CA GLU A 13 -10.15 7.34 -5.51
C GLU A 13 -9.75 7.60 -6.97
N PRO A 14 -10.69 7.80 -7.90
CA PRO A 14 -10.34 8.14 -9.27
C PRO A 14 -9.37 9.35 -9.31
N GLY A 15 -8.18 9.16 -9.90
CA GLY A 15 -7.15 10.20 -9.97
C GLY A 15 -6.23 10.36 -8.75
N LYS A 16 -6.44 9.61 -7.65
CA LYS A 16 -5.72 9.82 -6.39
C LYS A 16 -5.50 8.54 -5.58
N PHE A 17 -4.28 8.38 -5.09
CA PHE A 17 -3.93 7.41 -4.06
C PHE A 17 -3.54 8.13 -2.77
N ARG A 18 -3.93 7.58 -1.62
CA ARG A 18 -3.59 8.12 -0.30
C ARG A 18 -3.16 7.00 0.63
N ALA A 19 -2.08 7.23 1.35
CA ALA A 19 -1.60 6.36 2.41
C ALA A 19 -1.44 7.16 3.69
N TRP A 20 -2.09 6.75 4.78
CA TRP A 20 -2.00 7.48 6.03
C TRP A 20 -2.04 6.56 7.24
N SER A 21 -1.45 7.03 8.34
CA SER A 21 -1.50 6.37 9.64
C SER A 21 -1.77 7.41 10.71
N LYS A 22 -2.58 7.02 11.70
CA LYS A 22 -2.92 7.85 12.85
C LYS A 22 -2.61 7.06 14.11
N GLY A 23 -1.50 7.39 14.76
CA GLY A 23 -1.21 6.98 16.12
C GLY A 23 -1.66 8.03 17.13
N ASP A 24 -1.55 7.71 18.42
CA ASP A 24 -1.97 8.59 19.52
C ASP A 24 -1.17 9.90 19.60
N THR A 25 0.08 9.88 19.14
CA THR A 25 0.99 11.02 19.23
C THR A 25 1.50 11.50 17.87
N ILE A 26 1.50 10.63 16.86
CA ILE A 26 2.07 10.91 15.54
C ILE A 26 1.09 10.46 14.47
N SER A 27 0.76 11.36 13.56
CA SER A 27 0.04 11.07 12.32
C SER A 27 0.93 11.38 11.13
N ALA A 28 0.89 10.53 10.11
CA ALA A 28 1.60 10.73 8.85
C ALA A 28 0.64 10.47 7.70
N GLU A 29 0.76 11.26 6.64
CA GLU A 29 -0.07 11.19 5.46
C GLU A 29 0.77 11.44 4.21
N MET A 30 0.50 10.66 3.18
CA MET A 30 1.02 10.81 1.84
C MET A 30 -0.16 10.73 0.87
N GLU A 31 -0.15 11.62 -0.11
CA GLU A 31 -1.09 11.65 -1.21
C GLU A 31 -0.30 11.66 -2.52
N LEU A 32 -0.74 10.87 -3.50
CA LEU A 32 -0.20 10.84 -4.84
C LEU A 32 -1.35 11.02 -5.85
N LYS A 33 -1.16 11.90 -6.82
CA LYS A 33 -2.15 12.16 -7.88
C LYS A 33 -1.68 11.64 -9.23
N GLU A 34 -2.62 11.34 -10.10
CA GLU A 34 -2.30 10.98 -11.49
C GLU A 34 -1.49 12.09 -12.16
N GLY A 35 -0.36 11.71 -12.78
CA GLY A 35 0.58 12.64 -13.40
C GLY A 35 1.76 13.04 -12.52
N GLU A 36 1.76 12.70 -11.22
CA GLU A 36 2.94 12.86 -10.37
C GLU A 36 3.95 11.73 -10.61
N GLU A 37 5.25 12.03 -10.51
CA GLU A 37 6.33 11.06 -10.77
C GLU A 37 6.22 9.80 -9.87
N GLY A 38 5.65 9.94 -8.68
CA GLY A 38 5.44 8.84 -7.75
C GLY A 38 4.28 7.89 -8.10
N LEU A 39 3.44 8.22 -9.08
CA LEU A 39 2.28 7.42 -9.49
C LEU A 39 2.27 7.19 -11.00
N MET A 40 2.92 6.10 -11.41
CA MET A 40 3.05 5.75 -12.83
C MET A 40 1.70 5.45 -13.51
N LYS A 41 0.80 4.79 -12.78
CA LYS A 41 -0.52 4.38 -13.27
C LYS A 41 -1.45 4.14 -12.09
N LEU A 42 -2.70 4.57 -12.23
CA LEU A 42 -3.78 4.26 -11.31
C LEU A 42 -4.97 3.74 -12.11
N GLU A 43 -5.48 2.56 -11.74
CA GLU A 43 -6.67 1.98 -12.33
C GLU A 43 -7.67 1.70 -11.21
N THR A 44 -8.56 2.66 -10.96
CA THR A 44 -9.59 2.55 -9.93
C THR A 44 -10.91 3.07 -10.48
N THR A 45 -11.95 2.24 -10.42
CA THR A 45 -13.30 2.61 -10.86
C THR A 45 -14.14 3.17 -9.72
N GLU A 46 -13.86 2.72 -8.50
CA GLU A 46 -14.58 3.08 -7.29
C GLU A 46 -13.59 3.48 -6.20
N LYS A 47 -14.13 4.11 -5.16
CA LYS A 47 -13.36 4.41 -3.96
C LYS A 47 -13.09 3.12 -3.21
N SER A 48 -11.81 2.86 -2.91
CA SER A 48 -11.42 1.74 -2.07
C SER A 48 -10.65 2.21 -0.84
N LYS A 49 -10.84 1.52 0.28
CA LYS A 49 -10.16 1.78 1.54
C LYS A 49 -9.91 0.47 2.26
N SER A 50 -8.68 0.26 2.70
CA SER A 50 -8.29 -0.91 3.49
C SER A 50 -7.17 -0.56 4.46
N ARG A 51 -7.18 -1.21 5.62
CA ARG A 51 -6.18 -1.02 6.67
C ARG A 51 -5.24 -2.22 6.73
N TYR A 52 -3.94 -1.97 6.76
CA TYR A 52 -2.93 -3.03 6.78
C TYR A 52 -1.95 -2.84 7.95
N PRO A 53 -1.48 -3.95 8.56
CA PRO A 53 -0.50 -3.87 9.64
C PRO A 53 0.86 -3.34 9.13
N LEU A 54 1.39 -2.32 9.80
CA LEU A 54 2.65 -1.67 9.43
C LEU A 54 3.85 -2.64 9.47
N GLU A 55 3.84 -3.58 10.43
CA GLU A 55 4.94 -4.53 10.59
C GLU A 55 5.17 -5.38 9.33
N TYR A 56 4.10 -5.84 8.68
CA TYR A 56 4.20 -6.63 7.46
C TYR A 56 4.58 -5.77 6.26
N LEU A 57 4.02 -4.56 6.15
CA LEU A 57 4.42 -3.60 5.11
C LEU A 57 5.92 -3.29 5.18
N LYS A 58 6.49 -3.10 6.39
CA LYS A 58 7.93 -2.90 6.61
C LYS A 58 8.78 -4.09 6.16
N LYS A 59 8.27 -5.32 6.22
CA LYS A 59 8.97 -6.52 5.72
C LYS A 59 8.89 -6.57 4.20
N MET A 60 7.72 -6.31 3.63
CA MET A 60 7.48 -6.37 2.18
C MET A 60 8.24 -5.29 1.41
N ILE A 61 8.33 -4.07 1.95
CA ILE A 61 9.02 -2.95 1.28
C ILE A 61 10.52 -3.21 1.13
N LYS A 62 11.13 -4.12 1.88
CA LYS A 62 12.56 -4.47 1.70
C LYS A 62 12.86 -5.01 0.29
N ALA A 63 11.86 -5.59 -0.37
CA ALA A 63 11.98 -6.06 -1.74
C ALA A 63 12.02 -4.92 -2.78
N SER A 64 11.75 -3.67 -2.40
CA SER A 64 11.92 -2.50 -3.29
C SER A 64 13.37 -2.29 -3.73
N LYS A 65 14.35 -2.87 -3.03
CA LYS A 65 15.75 -2.86 -3.46
C LYS A 65 16.01 -3.69 -4.72
N LEU A 66 15.07 -4.55 -5.10
CA LEU A 66 15.21 -5.52 -6.18
C LEU A 66 14.55 -5.04 -7.48
N ALA A 67 13.65 -4.06 -7.43
CA ALA A 67 12.93 -3.54 -8.59
C ALA A 67 12.65 -2.05 -8.42
N ASP A 68 12.73 -1.30 -9.52
CA ASP A 68 12.55 0.16 -9.51
C ASP A 68 11.11 0.57 -9.17
N ASN A 69 10.14 -0.27 -9.55
CA ASN A 69 8.71 -0.01 -9.39
C ASN A 69 8.01 -1.18 -8.70
N CYS A 70 6.87 -0.90 -8.08
CA CYS A 70 5.99 -1.90 -7.51
C CYS A 70 4.54 -1.71 -7.98
N ILE A 71 3.78 -2.80 -8.00
CA ILE A 71 2.36 -2.79 -8.35
C ILE A 71 1.57 -3.13 -7.10
N LEU A 72 0.63 -2.26 -6.74
CA LEU A 72 -0.30 -2.43 -5.64
C LEU A 72 -1.69 -2.72 -6.20
N GLU A 73 -2.26 -3.86 -5.84
CA GLU A 73 -3.63 -4.22 -6.16
C GLU A 73 -4.37 -4.42 -4.84
N LEU A 74 -5.44 -3.66 -4.63
CA LEU A 74 -6.23 -3.68 -3.40
C LEU A 74 -7.70 -3.37 -3.71
N SER A 75 -8.57 -3.67 -2.76
CA SER A 75 -9.99 -3.31 -2.81
C SER A 75 -10.49 -3.02 -1.38
N ASN A 76 -11.77 -2.71 -1.23
CA ASN A 76 -12.41 -2.48 0.07
C ASN A 76 -12.38 -3.73 0.93
N ASP A 77 -11.74 -3.63 2.10
CA ASP A 77 -11.56 -4.70 3.08
C ASP A 77 -11.15 -6.05 2.46
N TYR A 78 -10.31 -6.00 1.41
CA TYR A 78 -9.84 -7.16 0.66
C TYR A 78 -8.32 -7.33 0.76
N PRO A 79 -7.76 -8.56 0.71
CA PRO A 79 -6.32 -8.76 0.67
C PRO A 79 -5.63 -7.94 -0.43
N MET A 80 -4.61 -7.19 -0.03
CA MET A 80 -3.74 -6.49 -0.97
C MET A 80 -2.74 -7.45 -1.57
N ARG A 81 -2.47 -7.30 -2.87
CA ARG A 81 -1.28 -7.84 -3.53
C ARG A 81 -0.27 -6.74 -3.78
N LEU A 82 0.97 -6.97 -3.37
CA LEU A 82 2.12 -6.12 -3.72
C LEU A 82 3.09 -6.93 -4.57
N SER A 83 3.39 -6.44 -5.77
CA SER A 83 4.24 -7.15 -6.73
C SER A 83 5.46 -6.33 -7.12
N TYR A 84 6.62 -6.99 -7.15
CA TYR A 84 7.88 -6.48 -7.69
C TYR A 84 8.25 -7.32 -8.90
N LYS A 85 8.49 -6.67 -10.05
CA LYS A 85 8.82 -7.36 -11.29
C LYS A 85 10.04 -6.73 -11.95
N VAL A 86 10.99 -7.57 -12.33
CA VAL A 86 12.12 -7.22 -13.18
C VAL A 86 12.05 -8.12 -14.40
N ILE A 87 11.89 -7.51 -15.57
CA ILE A 87 11.74 -8.22 -16.85
C ILE A 87 12.88 -9.23 -17.02
N ASP A 88 12.52 -10.47 -17.35
CA ASP A 88 13.42 -11.60 -17.59
C ASP A 88 14.37 -11.97 -16.44
N LYS A 89 14.10 -11.49 -15.22
CA LYS A 89 14.94 -11.78 -14.05
C LYS A 89 14.15 -12.27 -12.84
N MET A 90 13.07 -11.58 -12.47
CA MET A 90 12.37 -11.85 -11.20
C MET A 90 10.92 -11.41 -11.25
N SER A 91 10.05 -12.21 -10.62
CA SER A 91 8.70 -11.81 -10.23
C SER A 91 8.47 -12.26 -8.79
N MET A 92 8.14 -11.31 -7.91
CA MET A 92 7.85 -11.56 -6.51
C MET A 92 6.55 -10.87 -6.13
N SER A 93 5.64 -11.59 -5.48
CA SER A 93 4.37 -11.05 -5.02
C SER A 93 4.11 -11.43 -3.57
N PHE A 94 3.60 -10.47 -2.81
CA PHE A 94 3.13 -10.64 -1.46
C PHE A 94 1.62 -10.48 -1.44
N ILE A 95 0.95 -11.25 -0.59
CA ILE A 95 -0.47 -11.06 -0.28
C ILE A 95 -0.56 -10.69 1.20
N LEU A 96 -1.26 -9.61 1.51
CA LEU A 96 -1.48 -9.13 2.86
C LEU A 96 -2.97 -8.98 3.13
N ALA A 97 -3.48 -9.73 4.09
CA ALA A 97 -4.86 -9.56 4.53
C ALA A 97 -5.04 -8.20 5.23
N PRO A 98 -6.18 -7.52 5.00
CA PRO A 98 -6.50 -6.31 5.73
C PRO A 98 -6.84 -6.65 7.18
N ARG A 99 -6.68 -5.67 8.07
CA ARG A 99 -7.26 -5.73 9.41
C ARG A 99 -8.70 -5.24 9.34
N VAL A 100 -9.61 -6.10 9.78
CA VAL A 100 -11.02 -5.76 9.99
C VAL A 100 -11.15 -5.34 11.45
N GLU A 101 -11.37 -4.06 11.68
CA GLU A 101 -11.81 -3.51 12.98
C GLU A 101 -13.07 -2.67 12.77
#